data_AF-A0A2T3WAA6-F1
#
_entry.id   AF-A0A2T3WAA6-F1
#
_cell.length_a   1.000
_cell.length_b   1.000
_cell.length_c   1.000
_cell.angle_alpha   90.00
_cell.angle_beta   90.00
_cell.angle_gamma   90.00
#
_symmetry.space_group_name_H-M   'P 1'
#
loop_
_entity.id
_entity.type
_entity.pdbx_description
1 polymer ?
#
loop_
_entity_poly.entity_id
_entity_poly.type
_entity_poly.pdbx_seq_one_letter_code
_entity_poly.pdbx_strand_id
1 'polypeptide(L)'
;MTGLLWLALDGVGHPLDAPPDSVWDQALPTLRPLVDAGPALDAALGVPGLPQSGTGQTCWLTGQNAVAHMGEHFGPHPGPTLQALLRGASLPVRLTRAGGRAALVNHYHPAYLQPGQGGRNRLGCFPFAFQAAGLALNPPGVPLLGATLGLDFAPPWTERGALDEVTRQGEALGRVTADFDLLSADLWFSDLLGHQGGPAAAPEARQAGRAYLRRVDALLAGALQVGARVVVSSDHGNLEDLRTKAHTTARVPWVTPHAAATEAHTIVEAGQELAAWLGVNP
;
A
#
# COMPACT_ATOMS: atom_id res chain seq x y z
N MET A 1 -4.62 13.42 19.76
CA MET A 1 -4.78 13.71 18.31
C MET A 1 -5.10 12.38 17.64
N THR A 2 -6.00 12.33 16.67
CA THR A 2 -6.29 11.09 15.94
C THR A 2 -5.10 10.71 15.06
N GLY A 3 -4.65 9.46 15.16
CA GLY A 3 -3.60 8.89 14.35
C GLY A 3 -3.95 8.79 12.87
N LEU A 4 -2.98 8.36 12.08
CA LEU A 4 -3.13 8.18 10.65
C LEU A 4 -3.41 6.71 10.29
N LEU A 5 -4.39 6.48 9.42
CA LEU A 5 -4.59 5.19 8.75
C LEU A 5 -3.99 5.26 7.34
N TRP A 6 -2.90 4.54 7.11
CA TRP A 6 -2.22 4.43 5.83
C TRP A 6 -2.62 3.15 5.11
N LEU A 7 -3.31 3.27 3.97
CA LEU A 7 -3.58 2.17 3.05
C LEU A 7 -2.55 2.20 1.91
N ALA A 8 -1.58 1.28 1.94
CA ALA A 8 -0.56 1.15 0.91
C ALA A 8 -1.01 0.10 -0.12
N LEU A 9 -1.44 0.55 -1.30
CA LEU A 9 -1.83 -0.32 -2.41
C LEU A 9 -0.58 -0.75 -3.19
N ASP A 10 -0.35 -2.05 -3.33
CA ASP A 10 0.79 -2.57 -4.10
C ASP A 10 0.40 -2.61 -5.59
N GLY A 11 1.08 -1.86 -6.44
CA GLY A 11 0.86 -1.92 -7.89
C GLY A 11 -0.45 -1.31 -8.42
N VAL A 12 -0.78 -0.08 -8.02
CA VAL A 12 -1.95 0.66 -8.53
C VAL A 12 -1.51 2.01 -9.12
N GLY A 13 -1.49 2.09 -10.46
CA GLY A 13 -1.22 3.34 -11.17
C GLY A 13 -2.39 4.32 -11.13
N HIS A 14 -2.06 5.60 -11.27
CA HIS A 14 -2.96 6.73 -11.24
C HIS A 14 -3.94 6.67 -12.44
N PRO A 15 -5.24 7.00 -12.25
CA PRO A 15 -6.22 6.95 -13.33
C PRO A 15 -5.92 7.86 -14.53
N LEU A 16 -5.12 8.91 -14.34
CA LEU A 16 -4.67 9.79 -15.45
C LEU A 16 -3.78 9.08 -16.46
N ASP A 17 -3.08 8.03 -16.05
CA ASP A 17 -2.16 7.26 -16.88
C ASP A 17 -2.77 5.89 -17.28
N ALA A 18 -4.01 5.62 -16.86
CA ALA A 18 -4.70 4.37 -17.13
C ALA A 18 -5.28 4.34 -18.55
N PRO A 19 -5.24 3.19 -19.25
CA PRO A 19 -5.91 3.05 -20.53
C PRO A 19 -7.44 3.02 -20.39
N PRO A 20 -8.18 3.22 -21.50
CA PRO A 20 -9.60 2.92 -21.55
C PRO A 20 -9.92 1.47 -21.16
N ASP A 21 -11.09 1.28 -20.59
CA ASP A 21 -11.60 0.04 -20.00
C ASP A 21 -10.77 -0.51 -18.83
N SER A 22 -10.00 0.35 -18.15
CA SER A 22 -9.20 -0.02 -16.97
C SER A 22 -10.06 -0.39 -15.76
N VAL A 23 -9.43 -0.78 -14.65
CA VAL A 23 -10.12 -0.99 -13.37
C VAL A 23 -10.72 0.30 -12.79
N TRP A 24 -10.29 1.47 -13.27
CA TRP A 24 -10.78 2.78 -12.84
C TRP A 24 -12.09 3.21 -13.50
N ASP A 25 -12.48 2.58 -14.62
CA ASP A 25 -13.68 2.97 -15.39
C ASP A 25 -14.98 2.44 -14.79
N GLN A 26 -15.24 2.82 -13.53
CA GLN A 26 -16.40 2.48 -12.71
C GLN A 26 -16.65 3.60 -11.68
N ALA A 27 -17.80 3.59 -11.03
CA ALA A 27 -18.06 4.50 -9.92
C ALA A 27 -17.29 4.06 -8.65
N LEU A 28 -16.51 4.99 -8.09
CA LEU A 28 -15.79 4.86 -6.82
C LEU A 28 -16.00 6.18 -6.04
N PRO A 29 -17.16 6.36 -5.38
CA PRO A 29 -17.62 7.65 -4.87
C PRO A 29 -16.73 8.24 -3.75
N THR A 30 -15.90 7.43 -3.10
CA THR A 30 -14.98 7.84 -2.05
C THR A 30 -13.54 7.91 -2.55
N LEU A 31 -13.04 6.83 -3.15
CA LEU A 31 -11.66 6.70 -3.57
C LEU A 31 -11.34 7.65 -4.73
N ARG A 32 -12.20 7.74 -5.75
CA ARG A 32 -11.88 8.51 -6.97
C ARG A 32 -11.74 10.02 -6.69
N PRO A 33 -12.67 10.69 -5.97
CA PRO A 33 -12.50 12.10 -5.65
C PRO A 33 -11.23 12.40 -4.83
N LEU A 34 -10.86 11.49 -3.92
CA LEU A 34 -9.64 11.65 -3.12
C LEU A 34 -8.37 11.51 -3.95
N VAL A 35 -8.34 10.52 -4.86
CA VAL A 35 -7.23 10.34 -5.81
C VAL A 35 -7.11 11.55 -6.74
N ASP A 36 -8.22 12.01 -7.32
CA ASP A 36 -8.22 13.16 -8.24
C ASP A 36 -7.83 14.49 -7.57
N ALA A 37 -7.99 14.59 -6.24
CA ALA A 37 -7.58 15.76 -5.45
C ALA A 37 -6.09 15.74 -5.07
N GLY A 38 -5.44 14.58 -5.13
CA GLY A 38 -4.02 14.39 -4.81
C GLY A 38 -3.12 14.41 -6.05
N PRO A 39 -1.78 14.49 -5.88
CA PRO A 39 -0.86 14.43 -6.99
C PRO A 39 -0.67 12.99 -7.50
N ALA A 40 -0.32 12.90 -8.79
CA ALA A 40 0.19 11.68 -9.40
C ALA A 40 1.72 11.68 -9.28
N LEU A 41 2.27 10.79 -8.45
CA LEU A 41 3.69 10.75 -8.11
C LEU A 41 4.50 9.87 -9.07
N ASP A 42 5.73 10.29 -9.37
CA ASP A 42 6.70 9.47 -10.09
C ASP A 42 7.26 8.35 -9.19
N ALA A 43 7.13 7.11 -9.67
CA ALA A 43 7.71 5.91 -9.08
C ALA A 43 8.95 5.40 -9.85
N ALA A 44 9.24 5.93 -11.04
CA ALA A 44 10.41 5.57 -11.84
C ALA A 44 11.69 6.19 -11.31
N LEU A 45 11.61 7.37 -10.67
CA LEU A 45 12.71 8.04 -9.97
C LEU A 45 13.93 8.28 -10.88
N GLY A 46 13.70 8.42 -12.18
CA GLY A 46 14.74 8.61 -13.20
C GLY A 46 15.70 7.42 -13.37
N VAL A 47 15.41 6.25 -12.80
CA VAL A 47 16.25 5.05 -12.94
C VAL A 47 15.67 4.12 -14.02
N PRO A 48 16.48 3.64 -14.98
CA PRO A 48 16.01 2.71 -16.02
C PRO A 48 15.38 1.43 -15.45
N GLY A 49 14.35 0.94 -16.14
CA GLY A 49 13.59 -0.24 -15.73
C GLY A 49 12.16 0.11 -15.30
N LEU A 50 11.40 -0.91 -14.92
CA LEU A 50 10.04 -0.73 -14.43
C LEU A 50 10.05 -0.68 -12.90
N PRO A 51 9.33 0.28 -12.28
CA PRO A 51 9.11 0.30 -10.83
C PRO A 51 8.73 -1.06 -10.25
N GLN A 52 9.27 -1.41 -9.08
CA GLN A 52 9.08 -2.72 -8.41
C GLN A 52 8.74 -2.52 -6.93
N SER A 53 8.02 -3.48 -6.33
CA SER A 53 7.51 -3.33 -4.96
C SER A 53 8.59 -3.22 -3.89
N GLY A 54 9.67 -3.99 -4.01
CA GLY A 54 10.74 -4.00 -3.01
C GLY A 54 11.37 -2.61 -2.82
N THR A 55 11.82 -2.00 -3.91
CA THR A 55 12.40 -0.66 -3.91
C THR A 55 11.35 0.42 -3.69
N GLY A 56 10.16 0.31 -4.30
CA GLY A 56 9.09 1.30 -4.16
C GLY A 56 8.56 1.41 -2.73
N GLN A 57 8.22 0.29 -2.09
CA GLN A 57 7.81 0.26 -0.69
C GLN A 57 8.94 0.71 0.24
N THR A 58 10.20 0.38 -0.08
CA THR A 58 11.34 0.89 0.71
C THR A 58 11.47 2.41 0.60
N CYS A 59 11.20 3.02 -0.57
CA CYS A 59 11.18 4.48 -0.72
C CYS A 59 10.11 5.10 0.19
N TRP A 60 8.88 4.60 0.16
CA TRP A 60 7.80 5.06 1.04
C TRP A 60 8.14 4.91 2.53
N LEU A 61 8.63 3.74 2.93
CA LEU A 61 8.91 3.45 4.32
C LEU A 61 10.12 4.23 4.84
N THR A 62 11.11 4.56 4.03
CA THR A 62 12.36 5.19 4.51
C THR A 62 12.45 6.68 4.19
N GLY A 63 11.73 7.18 3.19
CA GLY A 63 11.95 8.51 2.62
C GLY A 63 13.28 8.64 1.87
N GLN A 64 13.93 7.53 1.51
CA GLN A 64 15.19 7.49 0.78
C GLN A 64 14.98 6.91 -0.62
N ASN A 65 15.74 7.37 -1.62
CA ASN A 65 15.69 6.80 -2.96
C ASN A 65 16.36 5.42 -3.01
N ALA A 66 15.61 4.39 -2.63
CA ALA A 66 16.08 3.01 -2.56
C ALA A 66 16.39 2.44 -3.96
N VAL A 67 15.73 2.93 -5.01
CA VAL A 67 16.01 2.53 -6.39
C VAL A 67 17.42 3.00 -6.78
N ALA A 68 17.75 4.27 -6.56
CA ALA A 68 19.09 4.80 -6.82
C ALA A 68 20.15 4.12 -5.94
N HIS A 69 19.82 3.79 -4.69
CA HIS A 69 20.72 3.06 -3.80
C HIS A 69 21.02 1.63 -4.29
N MET A 70 20.03 0.95 -4.89
CA MET A 70 20.21 -0.36 -5.51
C MET A 70 20.86 -0.29 -6.89
N GLY A 71 20.72 0.84 -7.59
CA GLY A 71 21.11 1.00 -8.99
C GLY A 71 20.11 0.39 -9.99
N GLU A 72 19.02 -0.19 -9.50
CA GLU A 72 17.95 -0.81 -10.28
C GLU A 72 16.64 -0.85 -9.49
N HIS A 73 15.53 -1.04 -10.19
CA HIS A 73 14.26 -1.38 -9.56
C HIS A 73 14.26 -2.87 -9.17
N PHE A 74 13.91 -3.17 -7.91
CA PHE A 74 14.02 -4.53 -7.38
C PHE A 74 12.83 -4.90 -6.50
N GLY A 75 12.37 -6.15 -6.59
CA GLY A 75 11.24 -6.64 -5.80
C GLY A 75 10.92 -8.12 -6.07
N PRO A 76 9.88 -8.68 -5.44
CA PRO A 76 8.95 -8.01 -4.52
C PRO A 76 9.44 -7.95 -3.06
N HIS A 77 10.33 -8.85 -2.64
CA HIS A 77 10.83 -8.89 -1.26
C HIS A 77 12.12 -8.08 -1.07
N PRO A 78 12.36 -7.46 0.10
CA PRO A 78 13.61 -6.74 0.35
C PRO A 78 14.78 -7.73 0.47
N GLY A 79 15.77 -7.56 -0.41
CA GLY A 79 17.08 -8.20 -0.32
C GLY A 79 17.94 -7.59 0.81
N PRO A 80 19.17 -8.10 1.06
CA PRO A 80 20.00 -7.67 2.19
C PRO A 80 20.24 -6.16 2.28
N THR A 81 20.44 -5.51 1.12
CA THR A 81 20.64 -4.05 1.03
C THR A 81 19.39 -3.29 1.47
N LEU A 82 18.22 -3.61 0.91
CA LEU A 82 16.94 -2.97 1.30
C LEU A 82 16.59 -3.27 2.77
N GLN A 83 16.88 -4.48 3.25
CA GLN A 83 16.69 -4.81 4.66
C GLN A 83 17.56 -3.97 5.60
N ALA A 84 18.77 -3.57 5.18
CA ALA A 84 19.61 -2.68 5.95
C ALA A 84 19.00 -1.27 6.04
N LEU A 85 18.48 -0.75 4.92
CA LEU A 85 17.75 0.53 4.89
C LEU A 85 16.51 0.49 5.80
N LEU A 86 15.68 -0.55 5.65
CA LEU A 86 14.46 -0.71 6.44
C LEU A 86 14.74 -0.83 7.95
N ARG A 87 15.76 -1.60 8.35
CA ARG A 87 16.20 -1.71 9.76
C ARG A 87 16.77 -0.41 10.31
N GLY A 88 17.45 0.37 9.47
CA GLY A 88 18.07 1.63 9.86
C GLY A 88 17.05 2.74 10.07
N ALA A 89 16.14 2.91 9.11
CA ALA A 89 15.40 4.15 8.92
C ALA A 89 13.93 3.98 8.45
N SER A 90 13.35 2.78 8.48
CA SER A 90 11.91 2.68 8.15
C SER A 90 11.05 3.48 9.12
N LEU A 91 9.92 3.98 8.63
CA LEU A 91 8.98 4.82 9.35
C LEU A 91 8.54 4.20 10.69
N PRO A 92 8.10 2.92 10.76
CA PRO A 92 7.79 2.31 12.05
C PRO A 92 9.01 2.27 13.00
N VAL A 93 10.23 2.02 12.49
CA VAL A 93 11.45 2.04 13.33
C VAL A 93 11.73 3.43 13.89
N ARG A 94 11.64 4.47 13.06
CA ARG A 94 11.87 5.86 13.48
C ARG A 94 10.79 6.31 14.48
N LEU A 95 9.53 5.98 14.20
CA LEU A 95 8.38 6.31 15.05
C LEU A 95 8.47 5.65 16.43
N THR A 96 8.75 4.33 16.50
CA THR A 96 8.86 3.65 17.80
C THR A 96 10.05 4.13 18.62
N ARG A 97 11.20 4.44 17.98
CA ARG A 97 12.36 5.04 18.65
C ARG A 97 12.05 6.43 19.23
N ALA A 98 11.16 7.18 18.60
CA ALA A 98 10.66 8.46 19.10
C ALA A 98 9.58 8.32 20.18
N GLY A 99 9.21 7.09 20.57
CA GLY A 99 8.16 6.82 21.57
C GLY A 99 6.74 6.78 21.01
N GLY A 100 6.59 6.83 19.68
CA GLY A 100 5.30 6.73 18.99
C GLY A 100 4.78 5.29 18.91
N ARG A 101 3.47 5.16 18.62
CA ARG A 101 2.75 3.89 18.53
C ARG A 101 2.38 3.60 17.08
N ALA A 102 2.82 2.46 16.57
CA ALA A 102 2.48 1.99 15.23
C ALA A 102 1.95 0.54 15.24
N ALA A 103 1.10 0.20 14.28
CA ALA A 103 0.71 -1.20 14.02
C ALA A 103 0.45 -1.47 12.53
N LEU A 104 0.81 -2.68 12.10
CA LEU A 104 0.45 -3.22 10.80
C LEU A 104 -0.81 -4.06 10.96
N VAL A 105 -1.89 -3.67 10.28
CA VAL A 105 -3.22 -4.21 10.54
C VAL A 105 -3.54 -5.43 9.69
N ASN A 106 -2.62 -5.87 8.82
CA ASN A 106 -2.81 -7.06 8.00
C ASN A 106 -2.91 -8.33 8.85
N HIS A 107 -3.83 -9.21 8.44
CA HIS A 107 -3.84 -10.58 8.93
C HIS A 107 -2.78 -11.42 8.22
N TYR A 108 -1.84 -11.98 8.98
CA TYR A 108 -0.84 -12.92 8.50
C TYR A 108 -1.11 -14.32 9.04
N HIS A 109 -1.31 -15.30 8.17
CA HIS A 109 -1.43 -16.68 8.59
C HIS A 109 -0.13 -17.15 9.29
N PRO A 110 -0.17 -17.93 10.39
CA PRO A 110 1.04 -18.35 11.12
C PRO A 110 2.11 -19.04 10.25
N ALA A 111 1.70 -19.72 9.18
CA ALA A 111 2.62 -20.35 8.22
C ALA A 111 3.43 -19.34 7.38
N TYR A 112 2.92 -18.13 7.17
CA TYR A 112 3.64 -17.04 6.51
C TYR A 112 4.77 -16.48 7.38
N LEU A 113 4.61 -16.56 8.71
CA LEU A 113 5.55 -16.06 9.70
C LEU A 113 6.75 -16.99 9.94
N GLN A 114 6.71 -18.21 9.41
CA GLN A 114 7.81 -19.17 9.57
C GLN A 114 9.01 -18.77 8.71
N PRO A 115 10.26 -18.89 9.24
CA PRO A 115 11.46 -18.61 8.47
C PRO A 115 11.48 -19.37 7.14
N GLY A 116 12.00 -18.73 6.09
CA GLY A 116 12.19 -19.42 4.82
C GLY A 116 13.23 -20.53 4.92
N GLN A 117 13.15 -21.47 3.99
CA GLN A 117 14.17 -22.51 3.80
C GLN A 117 15.57 -21.85 3.70
N GLY A 118 16.52 -22.32 4.51
CA GLY A 118 17.88 -21.76 4.56
C GLY A 118 18.00 -20.36 5.18
N GLY A 119 17.02 -19.90 5.97
CA GLY A 119 17.06 -18.61 6.66
C GLY A 119 16.76 -17.39 5.76
N ARG A 120 16.23 -17.62 4.56
CA ARG A 120 15.89 -16.54 3.62
C ARG A 120 14.65 -15.77 4.09
N ASN A 121 14.69 -14.43 3.99
CA ASN A 121 13.53 -13.58 4.23
C ASN A 121 12.39 -13.91 3.26
N ARG A 122 11.17 -14.02 3.79
CA ARG A 122 9.92 -14.21 3.03
C ARG A 122 8.94 -13.05 3.17
N LEU A 123 9.26 -12.09 4.02
CA LEU A 123 8.40 -10.96 4.33
C LEU A 123 8.57 -9.88 3.27
N GLY A 124 7.46 -9.29 2.83
CA GLY A 124 7.47 -8.01 2.11
C GLY A 124 8.03 -6.86 2.96
N CYS A 125 8.16 -5.67 2.36
CA CYS A 125 8.82 -4.55 3.02
C CYS A 125 8.07 -4.08 4.27
N PHE A 126 6.73 -4.03 4.25
CA PHE A 126 5.91 -3.68 5.40
C PHE A 126 6.08 -4.63 6.59
N PRO A 127 5.76 -5.94 6.49
CA PRO A 127 5.93 -6.85 7.62
C PRO A 127 7.38 -6.91 8.12
N PHE A 128 8.36 -6.80 7.22
CA PHE A 128 9.77 -6.71 7.60
C PHE A 128 10.06 -5.44 8.42
N ALA A 129 9.61 -4.26 7.98
CA ALA A 129 9.83 -2.99 8.65
C ALA A 129 9.18 -2.93 10.04
N PHE A 130 7.96 -3.45 10.17
CA PHE A 130 7.27 -3.51 11.47
C PHE A 130 7.97 -4.46 12.45
N GLN A 131 8.44 -5.62 11.99
CA GLN A 131 9.26 -6.49 12.83
C GLN A 131 10.60 -5.85 13.22
N ALA A 132 11.25 -5.15 12.29
CA ALA A 132 12.49 -4.41 12.55
C ALA A 132 12.29 -3.30 13.61
N ALA A 133 11.07 -2.76 13.73
CA ALA A 133 10.67 -1.81 14.76
C ALA A 133 10.34 -2.47 16.12
N GLY A 134 10.44 -3.80 16.23
CA GLY A 134 10.07 -4.56 17.42
C GLY A 134 8.56 -4.78 17.58
N LEU A 135 7.78 -4.55 16.54
CA LEU A 135 6.31 -4.67 16.58
C LEU A 135 5.86 -6.06 16.13
N ALA A 136 4.82 -6.57 16.78
CA ALA A 136 4.23 -7.87 16.45
C ALA A 136 3.42 -7.79 15.15
N LEU A 137 3.51 -8.84 14.32
CA LEU A 137 2.53 -9.11 13.27
C LEU A 137 1.31 -9.79 13.89
N ASN A 138 0.11 -9.45 13.44
CA ASN A 138 -1.16 -9.76 14.12
C ASN A 138 -1.22 -9.21 15.57
N PRO A 139 -1.03 -7.90 15.80
CA PRO A 139 -1.03 -7.34 17.14
C PRO A 139 -2.38 -7.58 17.84
N PRO A 140 -2.39 -8.09 19.09
CA PRO A 140 -3.62 -8.38 19.80
C PRO A 140 -4.40 -7.10 20.06
N GLY A 141 -5.73 -7.18 19.96
CA GLY A 141 -6.62 -6.03 20.19
C GLY A 141 -6.68 -5.01 19.05
N VAL A 142 -5.94 -5.23 17.96
CA VAL A 142 -6.06 -4.42 16.73
C VAL A 142 -6.96 -5.16 15.74
N PRO A 143 -7.99 -4.50 15.16
CA PRO A 143 -8.78 -5.09 14.08
C PRO A 143 -7.87 -5.48 12.92
N LEU A 144 -7.94 -6.74 12.50
CA LEU A 144 -7.11 -7.25 11.40
C LEU A 144 -7.87 -7.20 10.07
N LEU A 145 -7.14 -6.87 9.02
CA LEU A 145 -7.62 -6.73 7.65
C LEU A 145 -7.04 -7.84 6.76
N GLY A 146 -7.90 -8.51 6.01
CA GLY A 146 -7.45 -9.40 4.93
C GLY A 146 -7.07 -8.59 3.70
N ALA A 147 -5.86 -8.77 3.17
CA ALA A 147 -5.37 -7.98 2.03
C ALA A 147 -6.20 -8.12 0.75
N THR A 148 -6.96 -9.21 0.60
CA THR A 148 -7.88 -9.43 -0.52
C THR A 148 -9.22 -8.68 -0.38
N LEU A 149 -9.47 -8.08 0.78
CA LEU A 149 -10.71 -7.36 1.13
C LEU A 149 -12.00 -8.16 0.87
N GLY A 150 -11.90 -9.49 1.03
CA GLY A 150 -13.00 -10.40 0.83
C GLY A 150 -13.05 -11.06 -0.54
N LEU A 151 -12.06 -10.90 -1.42
CA LEU A 151 -11.94 -11.78 -2.59
C LEU A 151 -11.21 -13.08 -2.23
N ASP A 152 -11.57 -14.18 -2.89
CA ASP A 152 -10.75 -15.39 -2.86
C ASP A 152 -9.36 -15.09 -3.45
N PHE A 153 -8.32 -15.70 -2.89
CA PHE A 153 -6.92 -15.43 -3.27
C PHE A 153 -6.58 -15.87 -4.71
N ALA A 154 -7.33 -16.82 -5.27
CA ALA A 154 -7.07 -17.46 -6.55
C ALA A 154 -8.29 -17.36 -7.47
N PRO A 155 -8.11 -17.48 -8.81
CA PRO A 155 -9.22 -17.54 -9.74
C PRO A 155 -10.28 -18.58 -9.31
N PRO A 156 -11.58 -18.25 -9.43
CA PRO A 156 -12.14 -17.10 -10.15
C PRO A 156 -12.24 -15.81 -9.31
N TRP A 157 -11.53 -15.69 -8.18
CA TRP A 157 -11.50 -14.52 -7.28
C TRP A 157 -12.90 -14.08 -6.83
N THR A 158 -13.71 -15.06 -6.46
CA THR A 158 -15.09 -14.84 -6.02
C THR A 158 -15.14 -13.83 -4.88
N GLU A 159 -16.07 -12.88 -4.96
CA GLU A 159 -16.36 -11.97 -3.85
C GLU A 159 -17.03 -12.72 -2.68
N ARG A 160 -16.46 -12.58 -1.49
CA ARG A 160 -16.91 -13.14 -0.21
C ARG A 160 -17.29 -11.97 0.71
N GLY A 161 -18.45 -12.11 1.34
CA GLY A 161 -18.99 -11.08 2.23
C GLY A 161 -19.51 -9.84 1.47
N ALA A 162 -20.42 -9.13 2.12
CA ALA A 162 -21.01 -7.90 1.60
C ALA A 162 -20.04 -6.72 1.70
N LEU A 163 -20.20 -5.70 0.85
CA LEU A 163 -19.45 -4.45 0.94
C LEU A 163 -19.62 -3.77 2.30
N ASP A 164 -20.81 -3.85 2.90
CA ASP A 164 -21.09 -3.32 4.25
C ASP A 164 -20.19 -3.91 5.33
N GLU A 165 -19.70 -5.15 5.16
CA GLU A 165 -18.71 -5.73 6.08
C GLU A 165 -17.35 -5.05 5.94
N VAL A 166 -16.93 -4.75 4.71
CA VAL A 166 -15.70 -3.99 4.45
C VAL A 166 -15.82 -2.55 4.96
N THR A 167 -16.99 -1.92 4.82
CA THR A 167 -17.28 -0.62 5.44
C THR A 167 -17.12 -0.68 6.96
N ARG A 168 -17.71 -1.70 7.64
CA ARG A 168 -17.54 -1.88 9.08
C ARG A 168 -16.08 -2.12 9.50
N GLN A 169 -15.30 -2.83 8.68
CA GLN A 169 -13.86 -2.98 8.92
C GLN A 169 -13.15 -1.62 8.85
N GLY A 170 -13.52 -0.76 7.91
CA GLY A 170 -13.04 0.62 7.79
C GLY A 170 -13.36 1.45 9.03
N GLU A 171 -14.61 1.39 9.51
CA GLU A 171 -15.02 2.04 10.75
C GLU A 171 -14.23 1.54 11.97
N ALA A 172 -14.01 0.22 12.07
CA ALA A 172 -13.28 -0.39 13.19
C ALA A 172 -11.82 0.08 13.22
N LEU A 173 -11.15 0.05 12.07
CA LEU A 173 -9.78 0.59 11.92
C LEU A 173 -9.74 2.08 12.25
N GLY A 174 -10.69 2.85 11.70
CA GLY A 174 -10.80 4.28 11.93
C GLY A 174 -10.94 4.65 13.40
N ARG A 175 -11.75 3.92 14.18
CA ARG A 175 -11.89 4.16 15.63
C ARG A 175 -10.60 3.89 16.40
N VAL A 176 -9.87 2.82 16.03
CA VAL A 176 -8.63 2.44 16.73
C VAL A 176 -7.46 3.38 16.39
N THR A 177 -7.55 4.22 15.36
CA THR A 177 -6.55 5.28 15.12
C THR A 177 -6.41 6.26 16.30
N ALA A 178 -7.38 6.34 17.22
CA ALA A 178 -7.24 7.15 18.43
C ALA A 178 -6.14 6.64 19.39
N ASP A 179 -5.79 5.35 19.28
CA ASP A 179 -4.80 4.69 20.14
C ASP A 179 -3.41 4.60 19.50
N PHE A 180 -3.23 5.01 18.25
CA PHE A 180 -1.98 4.87 17.51
C PHE A 180 -1.62 6.18 16.83
N ASP A 181 -0.34 6.40 16.55
CA ASP A 181 0.10 7.49 15.68
C ASP A 181 0.00 7.07 14.21
N LEU A 182 0.29 5.78 13.93
CA LEU A 182 0.23 5.18 12.59
C LEU A 182 -0.37 3.77 12.63
N LEU A 183 -1.47 3.57 11.90
CA LEU A 183 -1.94 2.26 11.47
C LEU A 183 -1.63 2.10 9.98
N SER A 184 -1.00 1.01 9.58
CA SER A 184 -0.68 0.73 8.18
C SER A 184 -1.38 -0.55 7.71
N ALA A 185 -1.85 -0.55 6.47
CA ALA A 185 -2.33 -1.73 5.76
C ALA A 185 -1.52 -1.91 4.46
N ASP A 186 -0.83 -3.03 4.36
CA ASP A 186 -0.10 -3.51 3.19
C ASP A 186 -1.05 -4.29 2.26
N LEU A 187 -1.61 -3.62 1.27
CA LEU A 187 -2.67 -4.12 0.41
C LEU A 187 -2.09 -4.68 -0.91
N TRP A 188 -1.42 -5.81 -0.80
CA TRP A 188 -0.67 -6.47 -1.88
C TRP A 188 -1.51 -7.14 -2.98
N PHE A 189 -2.82 -7.26 -2.78
CA PHE A 189 -3.66 -8.06 -3.68
C PHE A 189 -3.85 -7.43 -5.06
N SER A 190 -3.75 -6.10 -5.18
CA SER A 190 -3.80 -5.40 -6.47
C SER A 190 -2.66 -5.81 -7.39
N ASP A 191 -1.44 -5.98 -6.89
CA ASP A 191 -0.30 -6.42 -7.70
C ASP A 191 -0.47 -7.86 -8.21
N LEU A 192 -0.98 -8.75 -7.35
CA LEU A 192 -1.31 -10.12 -7.74
C LEU A 192 -2.30 -10.17 -8.91
N LEU A 193 -3.35 -9.34 -8.85
CA LEU A 193 -4.34 -9.22 -9.93
C LEU A 193 -3.72 -8.57 -11.17
N GLY A 194 -2.86 -7.57 -11.00
CA GLY A 194 -2.09 -6.93 -12.05
C GLY A 194 -1.28 -7.92 -12.90
N HIS A 195 -0.58 -8.83 -12.24
CA HIS A 195 0.18 -9.90 -12.89
C HIS A 195 -0.66 -10.93 -13.67
N GLN A 196 -1.99 -10.91 -13.56
CA GLN A 196 -2.90 -11.72 -14.38
C GLN A 196 -3.21 -11.08 -15.74
N GLY A 197 -2.74 -9.85 -15.97
CA GLY A 197 -2.93 -9.16 -17.24
C GLY A 197 -2.21 -9.84 -18.41
N GLY A 198 -2.55 -9.43 -19.63
CA GLY A 198 -1.92 -9.96 -20.84
C GLY A 198 -2.68 -9.63 -22.12
N PRO A 199 -2.15 -10.04 -23.29
CA PRO A 199 -2.71 -9.67 -24.59
C PRO A 199 -4.14 -10.18 -24.81
N ALA A 200 -4.46 -11.34 -24.22
CA ALA A 200 -5.81 -11.89 -24.16
C ALA A 200 -6.41 -11.66 -22.76
N ALA A 201 -6.41 -10.40 -22.32
CA ALA A 201 -6.75 -9.99 -20.95
C ALA A 201 -7.96 -10.76 -20.43
N ALA A 202 -7.78 -11.53 -19.35
CA ALA A 202 -8.84 -12.29 -18.72
C ALA A 202 -9.91 -11.31 -18.21
N PRO A 203 -11.14 -11.30 -18.77
CA PRO A 203 -12.23 -10.47 -18.26
C PRO A 203 -12.44 -10.64 -16.75
N GLU A 204 -12.12 -11.83 -16.22
CA GLU A 204 -12.17 -12.20 -14.82
C GLU A 204 -11.19 -11.40 -13.96
N ALA A 205 -9.94 -11.22 -14.40
CA ALA A 205 -8.94 -10.43 -13.66
C ALA A 205 -9.34 -8.95 -13.58
N ARG A 206 -9.90 -8.41 -14.68
CA ARG A 206 -10.43 -7.05 -14.71
C ARG A 206 -11.64 -6.89 -13.79
N GLN A 207 -12.56 -7.86 -13.82
CA GLN A 207 -13.71 -7.87 -12.91
C GLN A 207 -13.27 -7.96 -11.44
N ALA A 208 -12.29 -8.80 -11.13
CA ALA A 208 -11.70 -8.92 -9.80
C ALA A 208 -11.00 -7.62 -9.36
N GLY A 209 -10.21 -6.99 -10.24
CA GLY A 209 -9.58 -5.69 -9.98
C GLY A 209 -10.61 -4.59 -9.72
N ARG A 210 -11.70 -4.57 -10.48
CA ARG A 210 -12.81 -3.64 -10.25
C ARG A 210 -13.50 -3.88 -8.92
N ALA A 211 -13.80 -5.15 -8.60
CA ALA A 211 -14.36 -5.54 -7.32
C ALA A 211 -13.44 -5.18 -6.15
N TYR A 212 -12.13 -5.36 -6.31
CA TYR A 212 -11.14 -4.98 -5.32
C TYR A 212 -11.14 -3.48 -5.05
N LEU A 213 -11.11 -2.63 -6.09
CA LEU A 213 -11.17 -1.17 -5.90
C LEU A 213 -12.50 -0.71 -5.27
N ARG A 214 -13.65 -1.35 -5.59
CA ARG A 214 -14.91 -1.08 -4.89
C ARG A 214 -14.84 -1.40 -3.39
N ARG A 215 -14.01 -2.38 -3.00
CA ARG A 215 -13.80 -2.76 -1.59
C ARG A 215 -12.82 -1.83 -0.89
N VAL A 216 -11.79 -1.36 -1.58
CA VAL A 216 -10.93 -0.26 -1.09
C VAL A 216 -11.79 1.01 -0.86
N ASP A 217 -12.67 1.34 -1.80
CA ASP A 217 -13.62 2.46 -1.68
C ASP A 217 -14.54 2.32 -0.45
N ALA A 218 -15.14 1.14 -0.23
CA ALA A 218 -15.97 0.85 0.94
C ALA A 218 -15.19 0.94 2.26
N LEU A 219 -13.95 0.41 2.29
CA LEU A 219 -13.07 0.49 3.46
C LEU A 219 -12.77 1.96 3.82
N LEU A 220 -12.44 2.78 2.82
CA LEU A 220 -12.20 4.21 2.98
C LEU A 220 -13.46 4.94 3.47
N ALA A 221 -14.62 4.63 2.89
CA ALA A 221 -15.89 5.24 3.28
C ALA A 221 -16.16 5.03 4.78
N GLY A 222 -16.00 3.80 5.27
CA GLY A 222 -16.18 3.49 6.69
C GLY A 222 -15.17 4.21 7.60
N ALA A 223 -13.89 4.24 7.20
CA ALA A 223 -12.86 4.93 7.98
C ALA A 223 -13.12 6.43 8.08
N LEU A 224 -13.48 7.08 6.96
CA LEU A 224 -13.78 8.51 6.91
C LEU A 224 -15.07 8.86 7.67
N GLN A 225 -16.10 8.00 7.62
CA GLN A 225 -17.36 8.21 8.34
C GLN A 225 -17.17 8.37 9.85
N VAL A 226 -16.16 7.70 10.42
CA VAL A 226 -15.82 7.82 11.85
C VAL A 226 -14.72 8.85 12.12
N GLY A 227 -14.36 9.67 11.13
CA GLY A 227 -13.42 10.77 11.25
C GLY A 227 -11.93 10.38 11.24
N ALA A 228 -11.59 9.20 10.69
CA ALA A 228 -10.19 8.82 10.56
C ALA A 228 -9.44 9.73 9.57
N ARG A 229 -8.18 10.03 9.88
CA ARG A 229 -7.27 10.67 8.93
C ARG A 229 -6.65 9.57 8.09
N VAL A 230 -6.89 9.59 6.78
CA VAL A 230 -6.44 8.52 5.87
C VAL A 230 -5.36 9.01 4.93
N VAL A 231 -4.41 8.14 4.65
CA VAL A 231 -3.47 8.26 3.54
C VAL A 231 -3.63 7.04 2.64
N VAL A 232 -3.60 7.25 1.33
CA VAL A 232 -3.56 6.17 0.33
C VAL A 232 -2.36 6.40 -0.57
N SER A 233 -1.54 5.37 -0.75
CA SER A 233 -0.39 5.42 -1.63
C SER A 233 -0.34 4.21 -2.55
N SER A 234 0.43 4.32 -3.62
CA SER A 234 0.99 3.14 -4.29
C SER A 234 2.46 3.33 -4.58
N ASP A 235 3.17 2.23 -4.75
CA ASP A 235 4.62 2.14 -4.94
C ASP A 235 5.02 1.94 -6.40
N HIS A 236 4.11 1.42 -7.24
CA HIS A 236 4.26 1.36 -8.69
C HIS A 236 2.90 1.21 -9.41
N GLY A 237 2.90 1.31 -10.74
CA GLY A 237 1.76 0.95 -11.59
C GLY A 237 1.77 -0.54 -11.98
N ASN A 238 0.58 -1.13 -12.12
CA ASN A 238 0.35 -2.48 -12.61
C ASN A 238 -1.16 -2.65 -12.94
N LEU A 239 -2.00 -2.62 -11.91
CA LEU A 239 -3.43 -2.97 -11.99
C LEU A 239 -4.25 -2.06 -12.93
N GLU A 240 -3.80 -0.83 -13.16
CA GLU A 240 -4.45 0.10 -14.07
C GLU A 240 -4.40 -0.37 -15.54
N ASP A 241 -3.37 -1.14 -15.93
CA ASP A 241 -3.19 -1.65 -17.30
C ASP A 241 -3.06 -3.18 -17.37
N LEU A 242 -4.20 -3.87 -17.32
CA LEU A 242 -4.27 -5.33 -17.45
C LEU A 242 -4.06 -5.86 -18.88
N ARG A 243 -3.64 -5.03 -19.84
CA ARG A 243 -3.23 -5.50 -21.18
C ARG A 243 -1.83 -6.12 -21.15
N THR A 244 -1.09 -5.93 -20.07
CA THR A 244 0.23 -6.50 -19.80
C THR A 244 0.23 -7.20 -18.45
N LYS A 245 1.15 -8.16 -18.26
CA LYS A 245 1.44 -8.77 -16.95
C LYS A 245 2.59 -8.08 -16.21
N ALA A 246 3.29 -7.18 -16.91
CA ALA A 246 4.42 -6.44 -16.36
C ALA A 246 3.91 -5.19 -15.64
N HIS A 247 4.71 -4.66 -14.72
CA HIS A 247 4.46 -3.36 -14.12
C HIS A 247 4.52 -2.27 -15.20
N THR A 248 4.03 -1.09 -14.87
CA THR A 248 4.01 0.05 -15.80
C THR A 248 4.86 1.20 -15.26
N THR A 249 5.05 2.21 -16.09
CA THR A 249 5.62 3.51 -15.68
C THR A 249 4.53 4.53 -15.34
N ALA A 250 3.30 4.08 -15.09
CA ALA A 250 2.24 4.98 -14.64
C ALA A 250 2.68 5.66 -13.33
N ARG A 251 2.37 6.94 -13.21
CA ARG A 251 2.47 7.63 -11.92
C ARG A 251 1.50 6.99 -10.94
N VAL A 252 1.71 7.16 -9.65
CA VAL A 252 0.94 6.50 -8.59
C VAL A 252 0.15 7.51 -7.75
N PRO A 253 -1.01 7.12 -7.18
CA PRO A 253 -1.81 8.01 -6.36
C PRO A 253 -1.14 8.35 -5.03
N TRP A 254 -1.32 9.59 -4.60
CA TRP A 254 -1.04 10.07 -3.25
C TRP A 254 -2.23 10.80 -2.68
N VAL A 255 -2.98 10.11 -1.83
CA VAL A 255 -4.09 10.70 -1.07
C VAL A 255 -3.58 11.07 0.31
N THR A 256 -3.84 12.31 0.71
CA THR A 256 -3.49 12.82 2.04
C THR A 256 -4.61 13.73 2.58
N PRO A 257 -4.78 13.84 3.92
CA PRO A 257 -5.66 14.83 4.53
C PRO A 257 -5.26 16.29 4.23
N HIS A 258 -4.07 16.51 3.66
CA HIS A 258 -3.48 17.82 3.38
C HIS A 258 -3.16 18.01 1.88
N ALA A 259 -4.01 17.46 0.99
CA ALA A 259 -3.74 17.43 -0.46
C ALA A 259 -3.43 18.80 -1.09
N ALA A 260 -4.02 19.90 -0.62
CA ALA A 260 -3.74 21.23 -1.14
C ALA A 260 -2.36 21.81 -0.74
N ALA A 261 -1.63 21.14 0.16
CA ALA A 261 -0.37 21.60 0.74
C ALA A 261 0.80 20.64 0.49
N THR A 262 0.60 19.57 -0.28
CA THR A 262 1.67 18.64 -0.66
C THR A 262 2.45 19.22 -1.85
N GLU A 263 3.78 19.14 -1.78
CA GLU A 263 4.68 19.55 -2.87
C GLU A 263 5.42 18.32 -3.45
N ALA A 264 5.03 17.12 -3.02
CA ALA A 264 5.65 15.89 -3.47
C ALA A 264 5.38 15.61 -4.96
N HIS A 265 6.44 15.30 -5.69
CA HIS A 265 6.39 14.86 -7.08
C HIS A 265 6.78 13.39 -7.24
N THR A 266 7.46 12.83 -6.24
CA THR A 266 7.95 11.45 -6.22
C THR A 266 7.48 10.70 -4.99
N ILE A 267 7.49 9.36 -5.05
CA ILE A 267 7.19 8.50 -3.90
C ILE A 267 8.17 8.70 -2.73
N VAL A 268 9.39 9.19 -3.00
CA VAL A 268 10.41 9.48 -1.99
C VAL A 268 10.03 10.72 -1.19
N GLU A 269 9.71 11.81 -1.88
CA GLU A 269 9.29 13.08 -1.25
C GLU A 269 8.01 12.89 -0.45
N ALA A 270 7.03 12.17 -0.99
CA ALA A 270 5.81 11.88 -0.25
C ALA A 270 6.04 11.00 0.99
N GLY A 271 6.98 10.04 0.93
CA GLY A 271 7.44 9.30 2.11
C GLY A 271 8.12 10.19 3.16
N GLN A 272 8.85 11.22 2.74
CA GLN A 272 9.44 12.22 3.63
C GLN A 272 8.37 13.13 4.27
N GLU A 273 7.39 13.60 3.49
CA GLU A 273 6.25 14.38 4.00
C GLU A 273 5.44 13.58 5.03
N LEU A 274 5.14 12.31 4.73
CA LEU A 274 4.44 11.41 5.65
C LEU A 274 5.20 11.28 6.99
N ALA A 275 6.52 11.12 6.92
CA ALA A 275 7.35 11.04 8.11
C ALA A 275 7.35 12.37 8.91
N ALA A 276 7.43 13.51 8.21
CA ALA A 276 7.36 14.83 8.84
C ALA A 276 6.03 15.07 9.56
N TRP A 277 4.89 14.63 8.99
CA TRP A 277 3.58 14.73 9.66
C TRP A 277 3.48 13.89 10.93
N LEU A 278 4.26 12.82 11.03
CA LEU A 278 4.37 11.98 12.23
C LEU A 278 5.47 12.46 13.19
N GLY A 279 6.08 13.62 12.93
CA GLY A 279 7.11 14.22 13.77
C GLY A 279 8.44 13.48 13.75
N VAL A 280 8.71 12.68 12.71
CA VAL A 280 9.96 11.92 12.56
C VAL A 280 10.70 12.34 11.28
N ASN A 281 11.86 12.98 11.46
CA ASN A 281 12.68 13.44 10.34
C ASN A 281 13.29 12.26 9.56
N PRO A 282 13.42 12.37 8.22
CA PRO A 282 14.06 11.36 7.36
C PRO A 282 15.48 10.98 7.81
#